data_AF-Q4ACE0-F1
#
_entry.id   AF-Q4ACE0-F1
#
_cell.length_a   1.000
_cell.length_b   1.000
_cell.length_c   1.000
_cell.angle_alpha   90.00
_cell.angle_beta   90.00
_cell.angle_gamma   90.00
#
_symmetry.space_group_name_H-M   'P 1'
#
loop_
_entity.id
_entity.type
_entity.pdbx_description
1 polymer ?
#
loop_
_entity_poly.entity_id
_entity_poly.type
_entity_poly.pdbx_seq_one_letter_code
_entity_poly.pdbx_strand_id
1 'polypeptide(L)'
;DQVQRWCQLLHLQIEMVNLRGGFGINYRDPARHFDWADFCQRLPAVRRACRADPWLLRFECGRYISAPCGYYVMEVLDIKRNLGEWFAVGHGGTHHFRTPAAQGHDHPFQVVRRDTPP
;
A
#
# COMPACT_ATOMS: atom_id res chain seq x y z
N ASP A 1 -15.56 -20.68 -7.56
CA ASP A 1 -16.71 -20.81 -8.50
C ASP A 1 -16.44 -20.24 -9.88
N GLN A 2 -16.14 -18.95 -10.03
CA GLN A 2 -15.97 -18.33 -11.36
C GLN A 2 -14.88 -18.99 -12.23
N VAL A 3 -13.72 -19.27 -11.65
CA VAL A 3 -12.61 -19.92 -12.36
C VAL A 3 -13.01 -21.32 -12.88
N GLN A 4 -13.68 -22.12 -12.05
CA GLN A 4 -14.16 -23.46 -12.45
C GLN A 4 -15.17 -23.36 -13.61
N ARG A 5 -16.08 -22.39 -13.53
CA ARG A 5 -17.06 -22.12 -14.60
C ARG A 5 -16.36 -21.79 -15.92
N TRP A 6 -15.32 -20.96 -15.90
CA TRP A 6 -14.57 -20.65 -17.12
C TRP A 6 -13.80 -21.85 -17.67
N CYS A 7 -13.18 -22.65 -16.81
CA CYS A 7 -12.54 -23.90 -17.22
C CYS A 7 -13.53 -24.84 -17.94
N GLN A 8 -14.75 -24.98 -17.43
CA GLN A 8 -15.78 -25.81 -18.04
C GLN A 8 -16.31 -25.23 -19.35
N LEU A 9 -16.66 -23.93 -19.37
CA LEU A 9 -17.25 -23.27 -20.52
C LEU A 9 -16.27 -23.17 -21.71
N LEU A 10 -15.00 -22.88 -21.42
CA LEU A 10 -13.98 -22.60 -22.42
C LEU A 10 -13.01 -23.77 -22.62
N HIS A 11 -13.26 -24.91 -21.98
CA HIS A 11 -12.40 -26.10 -22.02
C HIS A 11 -10.92 -25.81 -21.67
N LEU A 12 -10.69 -24.96 -20.68
CA LEU A 12 -9.34 -24.56 -20.25
C LEU A 12 -8.81 -25.46 -19.15
N GLN A 13 -7.55 -25.88 -19.31
CA GLN A 13 -6.73 -26.40 -18.22
C GLN A 13 -5.81 -25.30 -17.73
N ILE A 14 -5.88 -24.99 -16.44
CA ILE A 14 -5.06 -23.94 -15.82
C ILE A 14 -4.37 -24.49 -14.58
N GLU A 15 -3.14 -24.04 -14.36
CA GLU A 15 -2.31 -24.45 -13.23
C GLU A 15 -2.25 -23.38 -12.14
N MET A 16 -2.53 -22.11 -12.49
CA MET A 16 -2.36 -20.96 -11.61
C MET A 16 -3.52 -19.99 -11.69
N VAL A 17 -3.90 -19.42 -10.55
CA VAL A 17 -4.82 -18.28 -10.43
C VAL A 17 -4.08 -17.11 -9.80
N ASN A 18 -4.06 -15.97 -10.49
CA ASN A 18 -3.50 -14.73 -9.98
C ASN A 18 -4.58 -13.91 -9.26
N LEU A 19 -4.38 -13.68 -7.97
CA LEU A 19 -5.29 -12.95 -7.10
C LEU A 19 -4.92 -11.47 -6.96
N ARG A 20 -3.88 -11.03 -7.70
CA ARG A 20 -3.32 -9.67 -7.70
C ARG A 20 -2.82 -9.26 -6.32
N GLY A 21 -2.60 -7.95 -6.14
CA GLY A 21 -2.26 -7.34 -4.86
C GLY A 21 -3.47 -6.72 -4.18
N GLY A 22 -3.31 -5.51 -3.66
CA GLY A 22 -4.36 -4.79 -2.93
C GLY A 22 -4.21 -4.85 -1.41
N PHE A 23 -3.18 -5.54 -0.91
CA PHE A 23 -2.78 -5.47 0.48
C PHE A 23 -2.43 -4.02 0.85
N GLY A 24 -3.29 -3.45 1.67
CA GLY A 24 -3.20 -2.05 2.09
C GLY A 24 -2.08 -1.83 3.10
N ILE A 25 -1.67 -0.57 3.19
CA ILE A 25 -0.90 -0.08 4.33
C ILE A 25 -1.67 1.07 4.96
N ASN A 26 -1.53 1.21 6.27
CA ASN A 26 -2.21 2.25 7.00
C ASN A 26 -1.24 3.42 7.22
N TYR A 27 -1.41 4.48 6.42
CA TYR A 27 -0.59 5.69 6.54
C TYR A 27 -0.92 6.51 7.80
N ARG A 28 -2.13 6.37 8.36
CA ARG A 28 -2.55 7.12 9.56
C ARG A 28 -2.12 6.45 10.85
N ASP A 29 -2.14 5.13 10.88
CA ASP A 29 -1.72 4.31 12.02
C ASP A 29 -0.81 3.17 11.53
N PRO A 30 0.51 3.41 11.49
CA PRO A 30 1.49 2.41 11.09
C PRO A 30 1.54 1.16 11.99
N ALA A 31 0.95 1.19 13.19
CA ALA A 31 0.90 -0.02 14.03
C ALA A 31 -0.18 -1.01 13.54
N ARG A 32 -1.13 -0.55 12.71
CA ARG A 32 -2.27 -1.33 12.21
C ARG A 32 -2.13 -1.66 10.73
N HIS A 33 -1.04 -2.36 10.39
CA HIS A 33 -0.85 -2.93 9.06
C HIS A 33 -1.70 -4.19 8.82
N PHE A 34 -1.75 -4.63 7.57
CA PHE A 34 -2.37 -5.90 7.20
C PHE A 34 -1.72 -7.06 7.97
N ASP A 35 -2.53 -7.87 8.65
CA ASP A 35 -2.04 -9.01 9.44
C ASP A 35 -1.74 -10.21 8.53
N TRP A 36 -0.48 -10.32 8.14
CA TRP A 36 -0.01 -11.44 7.32
C TRP A 36 -0.06 -12.78 8.05
N ALA A 37 0.12 -12.80 9.37
CA ALA A 37 0.14 -14.04 10.13
C ALA A 37 -1.26 -14.64 10.18
N ASP A 38 -2.27 -13.84 10.53
CA ASP A 38 -3.68 -14.25 10.53
C ASP A 38 -4.15 -14.61 9.12
N PHE A 39 -3.78 -13.83 8.10
CA PHE A 39 -4.09 -14.16 6.70
C PHE A 39 -3.53 -15.54 6.28
N CYS A 40 -2.24 -15.79 6.51
CA CYS A 40 -1.61 -17.08 6.20
C CYS A 40 -2.24 -18.23 6.99
N GLN A 41 -2.63 -18.01 8.25
CA GLN A 41 -3.27 -19.02 9.07
C GLN A 41 -4.67 -19.40 8.53
N ARG A 42 -5.44 -18.42 8.04
CA ARG A 42 -6.80 -18.62 7.54
C ARG A 42 -6.86 -19.10 6.09
N LEU A 43 -5.87 -18.75 5.27
CA LEU A 43 -5.86 -19.02 3.83
C LEU A 43 -6.11 -20.50 3.47
N PRO A 44 -5.57 -21.51 4.17
CA PRO A 44 -5.87 -22.91 3.88
C PRO A 44 -7.35 -23.27 3.99
N ALA A 45 -8.06 -22.73 4.98
CA ALA A 45 -9.49 -22.99 5.15
C ALA A 45 -10.30 -22.37 4.00
N VAL A 46 -9.96 -21.14 3.60
CA VAL A 46 -10.57 -20.46 2.45
C VAL A 46 -10.30 -21.23 1.15
N ARG A 47 -9.05 -21.69 0.94
CA ARG A 47 -8.66 -22.47 -0.25
C ARG A 47 -9.50 -23.74 -0.40
N ARG A 48 -9.72 -24.47 0.69
CA ARG A 48 -10.57 -25.68 0.71
C ARG A 48 -12.03 -25.33 0.42
N ALA A 49 -12.56 -24.30 1.07
CA ALA A 49 -13.95 -23.85 0.86
C ALA A 49 -14.20 -23.46 -0.61
N CYS A 50 -13.21 -22.83 -1.26
CA CYS A 50 -13.27 -22.45 -2.67
C CYS A 50 -12.88 -23.57 -3.64
N ARG A 51 -12.54 -24.77 -3.16
CA ARG A 51 -12.01 -25.89 -3.97
C ARG A 51 -10.84 -25.46 -4.87
N ALA A 52 -9.97 -24.61 -4.34
CA ALA A 52 -8.82 -24.05 -5.05
C ALA A 52 -7.53 -24.88 -4.82
N ASP A 53 -7.65 -26.09 -4.30
CA ASP A 53 -6.52 -27.02 -4.12
C ASP A 53 -5.79 -27.38 -5.43
N PRO A 54 -6.46 -27.54 -6.58
CA PRO A 54 -5.78 -27.86 -7.84
C PRO A 54 -4.89 -26.74 -8.38
N TRP A 55 -5.03 -25.50 -7.90
CA TRP A 55 -4.36 -24.35 -8.48
C TRP A 55 -3.28 -23.78 -7.56
N LEU A 56 -2.19 -23.34 -8.18
CA LEU A 56 -1.23 -22.44 -7.54
C LEU A 56 -1.84 -21.03 -7.42
N LEU A 57 -1.85 -20.48 -6.22
CA LEU A 57 -2.31 -19.11 -5.99
C LEU A 57 -1.13 -18.15 -6.02
N ARG A 58 -1.22 -17.11 -6.85
CA ARG A 58 -0.20 -16.04 -6.95
C ARG A 58 -0.76 -14.71 -6.46
N PHE A 59 0.03 -14.00 -5.67
CA PHE A 59 -0.24 -12.64 -5.21
C PHE A 59 0.82 -11.66 -5.74
N GLU A 60 0.41 -10.41 -5.97
CA GLU A 60 1.27 -9.36 -6.55
C GLU A 60 1.37 -8.15 -5.60
N CYS A 61 2.08 -8.35 -4.48
CA CYS A 61 2.20 -7.36 -3.42
C CYS A 61 3.19 -6.25 -3.78
N GLY A 62 2.70 -5.15 -4.37
CA GLY A 62 3.52 -3.95 -4.61
C GLY A 62 3.65 -3.08 -3.36
N ARG A 63 2.65 -2.21 -3.14
CA ARG A 63 2.63 -1.18 -2.08
C ARG A 63 3.00 -1.71 -0.70
N TYR A 64 2.48 -2.88 -0.33
CA TYR A 64 2.73 -3.46 0.99
C TYR A 64 4.23 -3.73 1.24
N ILE A 65 4.95 -4.19 0.22
CA ILE A 65 6.38 -4.51 0.34
C ILE A 65 7.22 -3.24 0.24
N SER A 66 6.92 -2.33 -0.69
CA SER A 66 7.83 -1.23 -1.03
C SER A 66 7.59 0.07 -0.26
N ALA A 67 6.36 0.35 0.16
CA ALA A 67 6.05 1.63 0.81
C ALA A 67 6.78 1.91 2.13
N PRO A 68 7.02 0.93 3.04
CA PRO A 68 7.75 1.21 4.28
C PRO A 68 9.26 1.35 4.09
N CYS A 69 9.79 1.07 2.89
CA CYS A 69 11.24 1.05 2.63
C CYS A 69 11.82 2.40 2.20
N GLY A 70 10.99 3.44 2.03
CA GLY A 70 11.42 4.71 1.46
C GLY A 70 10.97 5.91 2.28
N TYR A 71 11.82 6.94 2.29
CA TYR A 71 11.52 8.25 2.87
C TYR A 71 11.65 9.32 1.79
N TYR A 72 10.71 10.26 1.77
CA TYR A 72 10.84 11.50 1.01
C TYR A 72 11.20 12.62 1.98
N VAL A 73 12.42 13.13 1.88
CA VAL A 73 12.95 14.19 2.74
C VAL A 73 12.96 15.50 1.97
N MET A 74 12.42 16.56 2.56
CA MET A 74 12.43 17.90 1.99
C MET A 74 12.78 18.94 3.05
N GLU A 75 13.45 20.01 2.62
CA GLU A 75 13.72 21.18 3.45
C GLU A 75 12.48 22.06 3.57
N VAL A 76 12.25 22.65 4.74
CA VAL A 76 11.27 23.74 4.92
C VAL A 76 11.96 25.04 4.53
N LEU A 77 11.47 25.68 3.46
CA LEU A 77 12.01 26.92 2.91
C LEU A 77 11.41 28.17 3.56
N ASP A 78 10.15 28.09 3.98
CA ASP A 78 9.43 29.22 4.55
C ASP A 78 8.32 28.74 5.50
N ILE A 79 7.98 29.58 6.48
CA ILE A 79 6.88 29.36 7.41
C ILE A 79 6.04 30.64 7.46
N LYS A 80 4.77 30.52 7.09
CA LYS A 80 3.84 31.65 7.04
C LYS A 80 2.52 31.33 7.72
N ARG A 81 1.85 32.39 8.18
CA ARG A 81 0.48 32.32 8.70
C ARG A 81 -0.47 33.01 7.74
N ASN A 82 -1.52 32.31 7.33
CA ASN A 82 -2.56 32.85 6.44
C ASN A 82 -3.93 32.44 6.94
N LEU A 83 -4.87 33.39 7.01
CA LEU A 83 -6.25 33.17 7.49
C LEU A 83 -6.33 32.39 8.82
N GLY A 84 -5.40 32.64 9.73
CA GLY A 84 -5.34 32.00 11.04
C GLY A 84 -4.56 30.67 11.08
N GLU A 85 -4.27 30.05 9.92
CA GLU A 85 -3.59 28.77 9.80
C GLU A 85 -2.10 28.92 9.49
N TRP A 86 -1.29 27.96 9.96
CA TRP A 86 0.15 27.90 9.70
C TRP A 86 0.45 27.00 8.51
N PHE A 87 1.37 27.44 7.66
CA PHE A 87 1.85 26.68 6.50
C PHE A 87 3.38 26.61 6.52
N ALA A 88 3.91 25.41 6.37
CA ALA A 88 5.33 25.18 6.07
C ALA A 88 5.49 24.91 4.56
N VAL A 89 6.27 25.74 3.87
CA VAL A 89 6.54 25.59 2.44
C VAL A 89 7.76 24.71 2.25
N GLY A 90 7.60 23.58 1.57
CA GLY A 90 8.66 22.61 1.35
C GLY A 90 9.42 22.80 0.04
N HIS A 91 10.69 22.39 0.01
CA HIS A 91 11.48 22.25 -1.21
C HIS A 91 11.06 21.01 -2.01
N GLY A 92 10.52 21.22 -3.21
CA GLY A 92 9.90 20.17 -4.03
C GLY A 92 8.37 20.26 -4.00
N GLY A 93 7.69 19.12 -3.96
CA GLY A 93 6.22 19.11 -3.86
C GLY A 93 5.57 17.87 -4.45
N THR A 94 4.27 17.96 -4.73
CA THR A 94 3.44 16.85 -5.21
C THR A 94 3.83 16.33 -6.59
N HIS A 95 4.67 17.06 -7.34
CA HIS A 95 5.28 16.58 -8.58
C HIS A 95 6.40 15.56 -8.32
N HIS A 96 7.07 15.60 -7.16
CA HIS A 96 8.00 14.56 -6.71
C HIS A 96 7.28 13.47 -5.91
N PHE A 97 6.52 13.87 -4.89
CA PHE A 97 5.84 12.96 -3.98
C PHE A 97 4.33 13.14 -4.03
N ARG A 98 3.70 12.47 -5.00
CA ARG A 98 2.29 12.69 -5.36
C ARG A 98 1.27 11.95 -4.50
N THR A 99 1.70 10.92 -3.78
CA THR A 99 0.80 9.99 -3.05
C THR A 99 -0.20 10.69 -2.13
N PRO A 100 0.18 11.67 -1.28
CA PRO A 100 -0.76 12.31 -0.36
C PRO A 100 -1.87 13.07 -1.11
N ALA A 101 -1.48 13.84 -2.14
CA ALA A 101 -2.42 14.62 -2.95
C ALA A 101 -3.31 13.73 -3.82
N ALA A 102 -2.77 12.65 -4.41
CA ALA A 102 -3.55 11.75 -5.25
C ALA A 102 -4.52 10.85 -4.45
N GLN A 103 -4.22 10.59 -3.18
CA GLN A 103 -5.05 9.74 -2.32
C GLN A 103 -5.90 10.53 -1.31
N GLY A 104 -5.72 11.85 -1.23
CA GLY A 104 -6.51 12.72 -0.35
C GLY A 104 -6.31 12.41 1.14
N HIS A 105 -5.07 12.13 1.56
CA HIS A 105 -4.75 11.85 2.97
C HIS A 105 -3.55 12.66 3.46
N ASP A 106 -3.52 12.89 4.77
CA ASP A 106 -2.32 13.36 5.46
C ASP A 106 -1.31 12.23 5.56
N HIS A 107 -0.13 12.44 4.99
CA HIS A 107 0.92 11.44 4.99
C HIS A 107 1.77 11.58 6.25
N PRO A 108 2.14 10.47 6.91
CA PRO A 108 2.92 10.53 8.14
C PRO A 108 4.27 11.18 7.85
N PHE A 109 4.66 12.10 8.71
CA PHE A 109 5.94 12.78 8.62
C PHE A 109 6.53 13.00 10.01
N GLN A 110 7.82 13.28 10.05
CA GLN A 110 8.54 13.70 11.23
C GLN A 110 9.38 14.92 10.89
N VAL A 111 9.55 15.82 11.86
CA VAL A 111 10.43 16.97 11.72
C VAL A 111 11.81 16.58 12.22
N VAL A 112 12.78 16.54 11.32
CA VAL A 112 14.20 16.35 11.66
C VAL A 112 14.86 17.71 11.65
N ARG A 113 15.45 18.11 12.78
CA ARG A 113 16.20 19.37 12.86
C ARG A 113 17.54 19.20 12.16
N ARG A 114 18.01 20.24 11.49
CA ARG A 114 19.41 20.28 11.02
C ARG A 114 20.32 20.56 12.21
N ASP A 115 21.44 19.85 12.27
CA ASP A 115 22.51 20.09 13.25
C ASP A 115 23.35 21.33 12.90
N THR A 116 23.18 21.88 11.70
CA THR A 116 23.93 23.06 11.21
C THR A 116 22.95 24.02 10.50
N PRO A 117 22.99 25.33 10.81
CA PRO A 117 22.22 26.31 10.04
C PRO A 117 22.68 26.35 8.57
N PRO A 118 21.81 26.76 7.63
CA PRO A 118 22.18 26.96 6.23
C PRO A 118 23.24 28.06 6.04
#